data_AF-A0A9E2DC05-F1
#
_entry.id   AF-A0A9E2DC05-F1
#
_cell.length_a   1.000
_cell.length_b   1.000
_cell.length_c   1.000
_cell.angle_alpha   90.00
_cell.angle_beta   90.00
_cell.angle_gamma   90.00
#
_symmetry.space_group_name_H-M   'P 1'
#
loop_
_entity.id
_entity.type
_entity.pdbx_description
1 polymer ?
#
loop_
_entity_poly.entity_id
_entity_poly.type
_entity_poly.pdbx_seq_one_letter_code
_entity_poly.pdbx_strand_id
1 'polypeptide(L)' 'MTSVKVRPGEIIDKALRILKKKLDKEGIMKSVRSHRYYDKPSVKARAKSKAAQKYRKR' A
#
# COMPACT_ATOMS: atom_id res chain seq x y z
N MET A 1 -8.74 5.71 8.68
CA MET A 1 -8.21 4.60 9.49
C MET A 1 -8.92 3.33 9.07
N THR A 2 -8.18 2.36 8.55
CA THR A 2 -8.74 1.07 8.08
C THR A 2 -9.09 0.19 9.26
N SER A 3 -10.35 -0.24 9.36
CA SER A 3 -10.78 -1.24 10.34
C SER A 3 -11.59 -2.36 9.67
N VAL A 4 -11.52 -3.54 10.28
CA VAL A 4 -12.33 -4.71 9.92
C VAL A 4 -13.10 -5.10 11.17
N LYS A 5 -14.44 -5.00 11.10
CA LYS A 5 -15.32 -5.52 12.15
C LYS A 5 -15.42 -7.04 11.97
N VAL A 6 -15.10 -7.79 13.02
CA VAL A 6 -15.18 -9.25 13.04
C VAL A 6 -16.45 -9.65 13.80
N ARG A 7 -17.20 -10.62 13.28
CA ARG A 7 -18.39 -11.15 13.96
C ARG A 7 -18.00 -12.35 14.85
N PRO A 8 -18.69 -12.57 15.98
CA PRO A 8 -18.48 -13.76 16.80
C PRO A 8 -18.77 -15.03 15.98
N GLY A 9 -17.82 -15.96 15.96
CA GLY A 9 -17.86 -17.19 15.15
C GLY A 9 -17.08 -17.13 13.82
N GLU A 10 -16.51 -15.98 13.45
CA GLU A 10 -15.61 -15.91 12.28
C GLU A 10 -14.19 -16.40 12.60
N ILE A 11 -13.61 -17.12 11.64
CA ILE A 11 -12.20 -17.54 11.69
C ILE A 11 -11.30 -16.30 11.58
N ILE A 12 -10.40 -16.14 12.56
CA ILE A 12 -9.49 -14.98 12.68
C ILE A 12 -8.65 -14.78 11.40
N ASP A 13 -8.18 -15.86 10.78
CA ASP A 13 -7.38 -15.80 9.55
C ASP A 13 -8.11 -15.13 8.38
N LYS A 14 -9.44 -15.31 8.31
CA LYS A 14 -10.26 -14.68 7.28
C LYS A 14 -10.29 -13.16 7.50
N ALA A 15 -10.42 -12.71 8.75
CA ALA A 15 -10.38 -11.30 9.09
C ALA A 15 -9.01 -10.67 8.79
N LEU A 16 -7.91 -11.36 9.14
CA LEU A 16 -6.54 -10.92 8.83
C LEU A 16 -6.30 -10.78 7.32
N ARG A 17 -6.80 -11.73 6.51
CA ARG A 17 -6.70 -11.66 5.05
C ARG A 17 -7.46 -10.46 4.48
N ILE A 18 -8.65 -10.16 5.00
CA ILE A 18 -9.44 -8.99 4.59
C ILE A 18 -8.72 -7.70 4.97
N LEU A 19 -8.17 -7.64 6.19
CA LEU A 19 -7.41 -6.49 6.66
C LEU A 19 -6.19 -6.23 5.78
N LYS A 20 -5.40 -7.27 5.47
CA LYS A 20 -4.25 -7.17 4.56
C LYS A 20 -4.65 -6.62 3.19
N LYS A 21 -5.70 -7.16 2.58
CA LYS A 21 -6.22 -6.65 1.29
C LYS A 21 -6.65 -5.19 1.37
N LYS A 22 -7.30 -4.76 2.44
CA LYS A 22 -7.67 -3.35 2.64
C LYS A 22 -6.44 -2.45 2.77
N LEU A 23 -5.44 -2.86 3.56
CA LEU A 23 -4.18 -2.11 3.73
C LEU A 23 -3.40 -1.98 2.42
N ASP A 24 -3.38 -3.05 1.60
CA ASP A 24 -2.74 -3.04 0.30
C ASP A 24 -3.49 -2.13 -0.69
N LYS A 25 -4.84 -2.16 -0.68
CA LYS A 25 -5.68 -1.31 -1.52
C LYS A 25 -5.53 0.18 -1.18
N GLU A 26 -5.44 0.51 0.10
CA GLU A 26 -5.19 1.88 0.56
C GLU A 26 -3.73 2.32 0.30
N GLY A 27 -2.84 1.40 -0.07
CA GLY A 27 -1.45 1.74 -0.38
C GLY A 27 -0.65 2.22 0.82
N ILE A 28 -1.13 1.98 2.05
CA ILE A 28 -0.50 2.44 3.31
C ILE A 28 0.94 1.93 3.41
N MET A 29 1.18 0.67 3.05
CA MET A 29 2.54 0.11 3.09
C MET A 29 3.49 0.75 2.06
N LYS A 30 2.95 1.33 0.98
CA LYS A 30 3.74 2.06 -0.01
C LYS A 30 4.03 3.48 0.45
N SER A 31 3.05 4.16 1.05
CA SER A 31 3.22 5.50 1.59
C SER A 31 4.17 5.50 2.79
N VAL A 32 4.04 4.56 3.73
CA VAL A 32 4.95 4.44 4.87
C VAL A 32 6.38 4.27 4.37
N ARG A 33 6.61 3.39 3.38
CA ARG A 33 7.94 3.20 2.79
C ARG A 33 8.51 4.46 2.12
N SER A 34 7.68 5.22 1.39
CA SER A 34 8.13 6.45 0.72
C SER A 34 8.37 7.63 1.66
N HIS A 35 7.81 7.58 2.88
CA HIS A 35 7.97 8.64 3.88
C HIS A 35 9.03 8.33 4.94
N ARG A 36 9.73 7.19 4.85
CA ARG A 36 10.79 6.80 5.81
C ARG A 36 11.95 7.81 5.86
N TYR A 37 12.23 8.46 4.74
CA TYR A 37 13.30 9.44 4.61
C TYR A 37 12.89 10.54 3.65
N TYR A 38 13.57 11.68 3.73
CA TYR A 38 13.35 12.77 2.78
C TYR A 38 13.99 12.41 1.43
N ASP A 39 13.16 12.40 0.39
CA ASP A 39 13.60 12.39 -1.00
C ASP A 39 13.46 13.80 -1.61
N LYS A 40 14.52 14.28 -2.25
CA LYS A 40 14.50 15.52 -3.04
C LYS A 40 13.37 15.45 -4.09
N PRO A 41 12.64 16.54 -4.35
CA PRO A 41 11.50 16.53 -5.30
C PRO A 41 11.87 16.00 -6.69
N SER A 42 13.09 16.27 -7.18
CA SER A 42 13.57 15.75 -8.47
C SER A 42 13.70 14.22 -8.48
N VAL A 43 14.13 13.62 -7.36
CA VAL A 43 14.25 12.17 -7.21
C VAL A 43 12.86 11.53 -7.20
N LYS A 44 11.90 12.13 -6.49
CA LYS A 44 10.49 11.69 -6.48
C LYS A 44 9.88 11.73 -7.89
N ALA A 45 10.10 12.81 -8.64
CA ALA A 45 9.62 12.95 -10.00
C ALA A 45 10.21 11.89 -10.95
N ARG A 46 11.53 11.63 -10.85
CA ARG A 46 12.21 10.58 -11.62
C ARG A 46 11.73 9.17 -11.27
N ALA A 47 11.46 8.90 -10.00
CA ALA A 47 10.93 7.60 -9.57
C ALA A 47 9.51 7.36 -10.12
N LYS A 48 8.66 8.41 -10.13
CA LYS A 48 7.30 8.35 -10.71
C LYS A 48 7.33 8.05 -12.21
N SER A 49 8.18 8.74 -12.98
CA SER A 49 8.29 8.52 -14.43
C SER A 49 8.81 7.12 -14.77
N LYS A 50 9.83 6.64 -14.05
CA LYS A 50 10.33 5.26 -14.21
C LYS A 50 9.25 4.21 -13.91
N ALA A 51 8.46 4.40 -12.86
CA ALA A 51 7.37 3.48 -12.52
C ALA A 51 6.29 3.45 -13.62
N ALA A 52 5.92 4.61 -14.18
CA ALA A 52 4.97 4.70 -15.30
C ALA A 52 5.51 4.02 -16.57
N GLN A 53 6.78 4.25 -16.91
CA GLN A 53 7.43 3.58 -18.05
C GLN A 53 7.46 2.05 -17.87
N LYS A 54 7.76 1.56 -16.66
CA LYS A 54 7.75 0.12 -16.36
C LYS A 54 6.36 -0.49 -16.54
N TYR A 55 5.30 0.23 -16.16
CA TYR A 55 3.92 -0.22 -16.37
C TYR A 55 3.54 -0.24 -17.85
N ARG A 56 3.98 0.76 -18.64
CA ARG A 56 3.69 0.84 -20.08
C ARG A 56 4.44 -0.22 -20.91
N LYS A 57 5.61 -0.65 -20.45
CA LYS A 57 6.42 -1.68 -21.10
C LYS A 57 5.95 -3.11 -20.79
N ARG A 58 5.03 -3.27 -19.85
CA ARG A 58 4.48 -4.56 -19.41
C ARG A 58 3.12 -4.76 -20.05
#